data_AF-A0A8H9J342-F1
#
_entry.id   AF-A0A8H9J342-F1
#
_cell.length_a   1.000
_cell.length_b   1.000
_cell.length_c   1.000
_cell.angle_alpha   90.00
_cell.angle_beta   90.00
_cell.angle_gamma   90.00
#
_symmetry.space_group_name_H-M   'P 1'
#
loop_
_entity.id
_entity.type
_entity.pdbx_description
1 polymer ?
#
loop_
_entity_poly.entity_id
_entity_poly.type
_entity_poly.pdbx_seq_one_letter_code
_entity_poly.pdbx_strand_id
1 'polypeptide(L)'
;MIEQLRNRRITAYCLLGVCLLTVLLILLGLTTPVRTLLVLAFVTTSPGWALISYVNVRHVSVTWISAVGLSIAVNLGIAQIMVLTHAWHPEAATVGLAFASAALLAHHVVRSKPPRGAGAR
;
A
#
# COMPACT_ATOMS: atom_id res chain seq x y z
N MET A 1 -7.20 7.25 22.37
CA MET A 1 -5.89 6.77 21.84
C MET A 1 -5.94 5.31 21.37
N ILE A 2 -6.56 4.39 22.12
CA ILE A 2 -6.68 2.96 21.75
C ILE A 2 -7.52 2.75 20.47
N GLU A 3 -8.59 3.52 20.25
CA GLU A 3 -9.41 3.43 19.03
C GLU A 3 -8.68 3.87 17.76
N GLN A 4 -7.81 4.88 17.84
CA GLN A 4 -6.99 5.32 16.70
C GLN A 4 -5.99 4.24 16.24
N LEU A 5 -5.41 3.51 17.20
CA LEU A 5 -4.51 2.39 16.90
C LEU A 5 -5.26 1.22 16.26
N ARG A 6 -6.51 0.95 16.71
CA ARG A 6 -7.37 -0.07 16.11
C ARG A 6 -7.77 0.29 14.67
N ASN A 7 -8.17 1.53 14.41
CA ASN A 7 -8.48 1.99 13.04
C ASN A 7 -7.28 1.90 12.11
N ARG A 8 -6.08 2.31 12.55
CA ARG A 8 -4.85 2.17 11.74
C ARG A 8 -4.52 0.71 11.39
N ARG A 9 -4.80 -0.24 12.29
CA ARG A 9 -4.60 -1.67 12.00
C ARG A 9 -5.63 -2.20 11.00
N ILE A 10 -6.89 -1.82 11.16
CA ILE A 10 -7.96 -2.23 10.24
C ILE A 10 -7.71 -1.69 8.83
N THR A 11 -7.28 -0.42 8.70
CA THR A 11 -6.92 0.16 7.40
C THR A 11 -5.72 -0.56 6.79
N ALA A 12 -4.69 -0.90 7.57
CA ALA A 12 -3.54 -1.66 7.08
C ALA A 12 -3.93 -3.06 6.58
N TYR A 13 -4.82 -3.77 7.29
CA TYR A 13 -5.34 -5.07 6.82
C TYR A 13 -6.19 -4.94 5.56
N CYS A 14 -7.05 -3.92 5.47
CA CYS A 14 -7.81 -3.64 4.24
C CYS A 14 -6.88 -3.38 3.06
N LEU A 15 -5.84 -2.56 3.24
CA LEU A 15 -4.87 -2.23 2.20
C LEU A 15 -4.04 -3.46 1.76
N LEU A 16 -3.67 -4.32 2.71
CA LEU A 16 -3.06 -5.62 2.41
C LEU A 16 -3.98 -6.53 1.59
N GLY A 17 -5.27 -6.57 1.95
CA GLY A 17 -6.28 -7.29 1.18
C GLY A 17 -6.42 -6.76 -0.25
N VAL A 18 -6.44 -5.43 -0.42
CA VAL A 18 -6.47 -4.79 -1.74
C VAL A 18 -5.21 -5.09 -2.55
N CYS A 19 -4.01 -5.07 -1.93
CA CYS A 19 -2.77 -5.51 -2.58
C CYS A 19 -2.87 -6.94 -3.10
N LEU A 20 -3.24 -7.88 -2.22
CA LEU A 20 -3.32 -9.31 -2.56
C LEU A 20 -4.36 -9.56 -3.66
N LEU A 21 -5.53 -8.93 -3.56
CA LEU A 21 -6.58 -9.09 -4.55
C LEU A 21 -6.18 -8.51 -5.91
N THR A 22 -5.46 -7.39 -5.92
CA THR A 22 -4.93 -6.78 -7.14
C THR A 22 -3.90 -7.69 -7.80
N VAL A 23 -2.96 -8.27 -7.03
CA VAL A 23 -1.99 -9.24 -7.56
C VAL A 23 -2.70 -10.48 -8.11
N LEU A 24 -3.67 -11.02 -7.38
CA LEU A 24 -4.41 -12.22 -7.79
C LEU A 24 -5.15 -11.99 -9.11
N LEU A 25 -5.83 -10.85 -9.27
CA LEU A 25 -6.55 -10.50 -10.49
C LEU A 25 -5.64 -10.33 -11.70
N ILE A 26 -4.44 -9.75 -11.49
CA ILE A 26 -3.46 -9.60 -12.57
C ILE A 26 -2.89 -10.97 -12.98
N LEU A 27 -2.53 -11.83 -12.01
CA LEU A 27 -1.99 -13.17 -12.28
C LEU A 27 -3.01 -14.08 -12.97
N LEU A 28 -4.30 -13.96 -12.62
CA LEU A 28 -5.39 -14.69 -13.26
C LEU A 28 -5.75 -14.15 -14.66
N GLY A 29 -5.12 -13.05 -15.10
CA GLY A 29 -5.38 -12.45 -16.41
C GLY A 29 -6.80 -11.93 -16.60
N LEU A 30 -7.57 -11.75 -15.51
CA LEU A 30 -8.97 -11.37 -15.58
C LEU A 30 -9.10 -9.91 -16.04
N THR A 31 -9.61 -9.70 -17.25
CA THR A 31 -9.87 -8.37 -17.83
C THR A 31 -11.32 -7.94 -17.54
N THR A 32 -11.64 -7.77 -16.25
CA THR A 32 -12.96 -7.29 -15.80
C THR A 32 -12.91 -5.82 -15.41
N PRO A 33 -14.02 -5.06 -15.55
CA PRO A 33 -14.07 -3.65 -15.11
C PRO A 33 -13.79 -3.49 -13.60
N VAL A 34 -14.09 -4.52 -12.81
CA VAL A 34 -13.78 -4.59 -11.38
C VAL A 34 -12.27 -4.53 -11.11
N ARG A 35 -11.44 -5.17 -11.96
CA ARG A 35 -9.98 -5.08 -11.86
C ARG A 35 -9.50 -3.65 -12.03
N THR A 36 -10.05 -2.91 -12.99
CA THR A 36 -9.63 -1.51 -13.24
C THR A 36 -9.88 -0.63 -12.02
N LEU A 37 -11.05 -0.77 -11.38
CA LEU A 37 -11.37 -0.04 -10.15
C LEU A 37 -10.46 -0.44 -8.98
N LEU A 38 -10.17 -1.74 -8.84
CA LEU A 38 -9.27 -2.24 -7.80
C LEU A 38 -7.83 -1.76 -7.99
N VAL A 39 -7.32 -1.82 -9.22
CA VAL A 39 -6.00 -1.29 -9.56
C VAL A 39 -5.98 0.20 -9.24
N LEU A 40 -6.94 0.99 -9.70
CA LEU A 40 -7.02 2.42 -9.39
C LEU A 40 -7.02 2.70 -7.89
N ALA A 41 -7.83 1.98 -7.11
CA ALA A 41 -7.83 2.10 -5.66
C ALA A 41 -6.45 1.76 -5.07
N PHE A 42 -5.84 0.67 -5.53
CA PHE A 42 -4.50 0.27 -5.12
C PHE A 42 -3.45 1.34 -5.43
N VAL A 43 -3.34 1.80 -6.69
CA VAL A 43 -2.27 2.73 -7.11
C VAL A 43 -2.41 4.12 -6.49
N THR A 44 -3.62 4.49 -6.05
CA THR A 44 -3.89 5.81 -5.44
C THR A 44 -3.74 5.81 -3.92
N THR A 45 -3.83 4.66 -3.25
CA THR A 45 -3.84 4.62 -1.78
C THR A 45 -2.77 3.75 -1.16
N SER A 46 -2.54 2.53 -1.67
CA SER A 46 -1.73 1.52 -1.00
C SER A 46 -0.24 1.88 -0.86
N PRO A 47 0.49 2.25 -1.94
CA PRO A 47 1.92 2.51 -1.84
C PRO A 47 2.23 3.70 -0.91
N GLY A 48 1.47 4.78 -0.99
CA GLY A 48 1.69 5.94 -0.14
C GLY A 48 1.24 5.72 1.31
N TRP A 49 0.23 4.89 1.58
CA TRP A 49 -0.07 4.46 2.94
C TRP A 49 1.04 3.60 3.56
N ALA A 50 1.71 2.78 2.75
CA ALA A 50 2.87 2.02 3.20
C ALA A 50 4.01 2.95 3.66
N LEU A 51 4.29 4.02 2.91
CA LEU A 51 5.33 5.00 3.28
C LEU A 51 4.91 5.92 4.44
N ILE A 52 3.69 6.45 4.45
CA ILE A 52 3.23 7.38 5.51
C ILE A 52 3.23 6.69 6.88
N SER A 53 3.13 5.37 6.92
CA SER A 53 3.19 4.58 8.16
C SER A 53 4.53 4.74 8.92
N TYR A 54 5.61 5.11 8.22
CA TYR A 54 6.91 5.38 8.81
C TYR A 54 7.04 6.81 9.35
N VAL A 55 6.12 7.71 8.98
CA VAL A 55 6.12 9.10 9.42
C VAL A 55 5.06 9.29 10.49
N ASN A 56 5.46 9.83 11.65
CA ASN A 56 4.54 10.02 12.76
C ASN A 56 3.76 11.33 12.59
N VAL A 57 2.69 11.29 11.79
CA VAL A 57 1.83 12.44 11.51
C VAL A 57 0.72 12.56 12.56
N ARG A 58 0.62 13.73 13.19
CA ARG A 58 -0.34 14.01 14.28
C ARG A 58 -1.78 14.19 13.78
N HIS A 59 -1.97 14.66 12.56
CA HIS A 59 -3.28 14.96 11.97
C HIS A 59 -3.70 13.94 10.90
N VAL A 60 -4.94 13.46 11.02
CA VAL A 60 -5.50 12.42 10.14
C VAL A 60 -5.63 12.92 8.69
N SER A 61 -6.08 14.15 8.48
CA SER A 61 -6.25 14.73 7.14
C SER A 61 -4.92 14.84 6.39
N VAL A 62 -3.86 15.27 7.08
CA VAL A 62 -2.50 15.34 6.52
C VAL A 62 -2.00 13.94 6.14
N THR A 63 -2.28 12.93 6.97
CA THR A 63 -1.91 11.54 6.68
C THR A 63 -2.54 11.05 5.38
N TRP A 64 -3.84 11.32 5.17
CA TRP A 64 -4.55 10.90 3.96
C TRP A 64 -4.07 11.63 2.70
N ILE A 65 -3.94 12.96 2.76
CA ILE A 65 -3.49 13.77 1.62
C ILE A 65 -2.08 13.36 1.22
N SER A 66 -1.18 13.21 2.19
CA SER A 66 0.19 12.78 1.93
C SER A 66 0.25 11.37 1.38
N ALA A 67 -0.57 10.43 1.88
CA ALA A 67 -0.62 9.06 1.34
C ALA A 67 -1.07 9.04 -0.13
N VAL A 68 -2.08 9.82 -0.50
CA VAL A 68 -2.51 9.90 -1.90
C VAL A 68 -1.41 10.55 -2.76
N GLY A 69 -0.83 11.67 -2.31
CA GLY A 69 0.25 12.36 -3.02
C GLY A 69 1.48 11.48 -3.25
N LEU A 70 1.93 10.76 -2.22
CA LEU A 70 3.03 9.79 -2.31
C LEU A 70 2.73 8.66 -3.28
N SER A 71 1.51 8.14 -3.28
CA SER A 71 1.10 7.06 -4.18
C SER A 71 1.20 7.49 -5.65
N ILE A 72 0.68 8.69 -5.95
CA ILE A 72 0.75 9.28 -7.29
C ILE A 72 2.21 9.52 -7.68
N ALA A 73 3.02 10.12 -6.81
CA ALA A 73 4.41 10.43 -7.09
C ALA A 73 5.25 9.16 -7.40
N VAL A 74 5.08 8.10 -6.61
CA VAL A 74 5.76 6.81 -6.84
C VAL A 74 5.35 6.23 -8.20
N ASN A 75 4.05 6.23 -8.51
CA ASN A 75 3.57 5.69 -9.78
C ASN A 75 4.07 6.51 -10.98
N LEU A 76 4.14 7.84 -10.85
CA LEU A 76 4.71 8.71 -11.87
C LEU A 76 6.19 8.39 -12.13
N GLY A 77 6.96 8.16 -11.07
CA GLY A 77 8.37 7.77 -11.17
C GLY A 77 8.54 6.43 -11.89
N ILE A 78 7.72 5.43 -11.55
CA ILE A 78 7.75 4.12 -12.23
C ILE A 78 7.35 4.26 -13.70
N ALA A 79 6.32 5.05 -14.00
CA ALA A 79 5.92 5.34 -15.37
C ALA A 79 7.08 5.99 -16.16
N GLN A 80 7.77 6.96 -15.58
CA GLN A 80 8.92 7.57 -16.23
C GLN A 80 10.08 6.60 -16.44
N ILE A 81 10.37 5.72 -15.49
CA ILE A 81 11.40 4.70 -15.66
C ILE A 81 11.02 3.77 -16.82
N MET A 82 9.77 3.34 -16.92
CA MET A 82 9.31 2.49 -18.04
C MET A 82 9.47 3.18 -19.39
N VAL A 83 9.16 4.49 -19.45
CA VAL A 83 9.35 5.30 -20.68
C VAL A 83 10.82 5.40 -21.04
N LEU A 84 11.68 5.76 -20.08
CA LEU A 84 13.13 5.92 -20.32
C LEU A 84 13.82 4.60 -20.69
N THR A 85 13.40 3.49 -20.10
CA THR A 85 13.96 2.15 -20.35
C THR A 85 13.36 1.46 -21.58
N HIS A 86 12.35 2.06 -22.22
CA HIS A 86 11.59 1.49 -23.33
C HIS A 86 10.93 0.12 -23.00
N ALA A 87 10.85 -0.24 -21.72
CA ALA A 87 10.30 -1.49 -21.23
C ALA A 87 8.88 -1.25 -20.71
N TRP A 88 7.90 -1.21 -21.63
CA TRP A 88 6.51 -0.94 -21.29
C TRP A 88 5.76 -2.21 -20.84
N HIS A 89 5.91 -2.55 -19.56
CA HIS A 89 5.19 -3.66 -18.92
C HIS A 89 4.41 -3.18 -17.67
N PRO A 90 3.30 -2.47 -17.85
CA PRO A 90 2.54 -1.87 -16.75
C PRO A 90 1.98 -2.91 -15.76
N GLU A 91 1.68 -4.11 -16.24
CA GLU A 91 1.19 -5.22 -15.40
C GLU A 91 2.28 -5.69 -14.44
N ALA A 92 3.50 -5.92 -14.96
CA ALA A 92 4.65 -6.33 -14.15
C ALA A 92 5.03 -5.25 -13.14
N ALA A 93 5.00 -3.97 -13.55
CA ALA A 93 5.25 -2.84 -12.66
C ALA A 93 4.23 -2.76 -11.51
N THR A 94 2.94 -2.95 -11.82
CA THR A 94 1.86 -2.94 -10.83
C THR A 94 2.01 -4.10 -9.84
N VAL A 95 2.31 -5.30 -10.33
CA VAL A 95 2.56 -6.48 -9.48
C VAL A 95 3.77 -6.25 -8.58
N GLY A 96 4.89 -5.76 -9.13
CA GLY A 96 6.09 -5.44 -8.37
C GLY A 96 5.82 -4.40 -7.28
N LEU A 97 5.08 -3.34 -7.61
CA LEU A 97 4.68 -2.31 -6.65
C LEU A 97 3.74 -2.86 -5.57
N ALA A 98 2.83 -3.77 -5.92
CA ALA A 98 1.95 -4.42 -4.96
C ALA A 98 2.70 -5.32 -3.99
N PHE A 99 3.68 -6.09 -4.47
CA PHE A 99 4.58 -6.86 -3.60
C PHE A 99 5.41 -5.97 -2.69
N ALA A 100 6.02 -4.90 -3.21
CA ALA A 100 6.80 -3.96 -2.42
C ALA A 100 5.94 -3.28 -1.33
N SER A 101 4.73 -2.84 -1.69
CA SER A 101 3.77 -2.24 -0.77
C SER A 101 3.34 -3.22 0.31
N ALA A 102 2.99 -4.46 -0.08
CA ALA A 102 2.59 -5.52 0.85
C ALA A 102 3.72 -5.88 1.82
N ALA A 103 4.97 -5.96 1.34
CA ALA A 103 6.13 -6.22 2.19
C ALA A 103 6.36 -5.10 3.22
N LEU A 104 6.27 -3.83 2.80
CA LEU A 104 6.38 -2.68 3.69
C LEU A 104 5.25 -2.64 4.74
N LEU A 105 4.01 -2.89 4.31
CA LEU A 105 2.85 -2.97 5.21
C LEU A 105 3.00 -4.13 6.21
N ALA A 106 3.41 -5.32 5.77
CA ALA A 106 3.65 -6.46 6.63
C ALA A 106 4.78 -6.18 7.64
N HIS A 107 5.88 -5.58 7.19
CA HIS A 107 6.98 -5.15 8.05
C HIS A 107 6.52 -4.13 9.10
N HIS A 108 5.69 -3.15 8.73
CA HIS A 108 5.13 -2.19 9.66
C HIS A 108 4.24 -2.85 10.72
N VAL A 109 3.39 -3.81 10.33
CA VAL A 109 2.52 -4.57 11.25
C VAL A 109 3.34 -5.40 12.24
N VAL A 110 4.41 -6.06 11.76
CA VAL A 110 5.30 -6.86 12.61
C VAL A 110 6.06 -5.98 13.61
N ARG A 111 6.59 -4.83 13.16
CA ARG A 111 7.31 -3.89 14.03
C ARG A 111 6.42 -3.24 15.09
N SER A 112 5.12 -3.10 14.80
CA SER A 112 4.13 -2.48 15.70
C SER A 112 3.59 -3.42 16.80
N LYS A 113 4.14 -4.63 16.93
CA LYS A 113 3.78 -5.59 17.98
C LYS A 113 4.64 -5.27 19.22
N PRO A 114 4.05 -4.85 20.35
CA PRO A 114 4.83 -4.70 21.59
C PRO A 114 5.37 -6.08 21.99
N PRO A 115 6.53 -6.15 22.69
CA PRO A 115 7.07 -7.41 23.19
C PRO A 115 6.00 -8.10 24.01
N ARG A 116 5.63 -9.34 23.63
CA ARG A 116 4.82 -10.22 24.46
C ARG A 116 5.64 -10.53 25.72
N GLY A 117 5.54 -9.69 26.75
CA GLY A 117 6.31 -9.85 27.99
C GLY A 117 6.09 -8.82 29.09
N ALA A 118 5.57 -7.62 28.82
CA ALA A 118 5.41 -6.58 29.85
C ALA A 118 4.05 -6.62 30.57
N GLY A 119 3.61 -7.81 30.97
CA GLY A 119 2.33 -8.02 31.69
C GLY A 119 2.39 -9.12 32.75
N ALA A 120 3.58 -9.55 33.15
CA ALA A 120 3.78 -10.48 34.25
C ALA A 120 5.01 -10.04 35.06
N ARG A 121 4.82 -9.00 35.88
CA ARG A 121 5.49 -8.75 37.16
C ARG A 121 4.92 -7.49 37.78
#